data_AF-A0A849UUB9-F1
#
_entry.id   AF-A0A849UUB9-F1
#
_cell.length_a   1.000
_cell.length_b   1.000
_cell.length_c   1.000
_cell.angle_alpha   90.00
_cell.angle_beta   90.00
_cell.angle_gamma   90.00
#
_symmetry.space_group_name_H-M   'P 1'
#
loop_
_entity.id
_entity.type
_entity.pdbx_description
1 polymer ?
#
loop_
_entity_poly.entity_id
_entity_poly.type
_entity_poly.pdbx_seq_one_letter_code
_entity_poly.pdbx_strand_id
1 'polypeptide(L)'
;MISGLLVRVDYALNTNKFAKSCINKAKPKLKCNGKCQMIKKIKDQEKKEEENNQKNKENNLLVLSSKSFFYLLEKVTFSSFSKAKFYNISSPLSDISYSFFHPPKV
;
A
#
# COMPACT_ATOMS: atom_id res chain seq x y z
N MET A 1 -13.01 -4.58 11.90
CA MET A 1 -12.10 -3.69 11.13
C MET A 1 -11.80 -4.19 9.71
N ILE A 2 -11.55 -5.49 9.48
CA ILE A 2 -11.19 -6.04 8.15
C ILE A 2 -12.37 -5.93 7.14
N SER A 3 -13.59 -6.02 7.62
CA SER A 3 -14.81 -6.16 6.81
C SER A 3 -15.10 -4.94 5.93
N GLY A 4 -14.88 -3.73 6.45
CA GLY A 4 -15.01 -2.50 5.68
C GLY A 4 -14.00 -2.37 4.54
N LEU A 5 -12.83 -3.00 4.65
CA LEU A 5 -11.79 -2.97 3.61
C LEU A 5 -12.22 -3.78 2.39
N LEU A 6 -12.77 -4.98 2.60
CA LEU A 6 -13.25 -5.85 1.52
C LEU A 6 -14.34 -5.18 0.67
N VAL A 7 -15.28 -4.48 1.31
CA VAL A 7 -16.34 -3.75 0.60
C VAL A 7 -15.78 -2.57 -0.22
N ARG A 8 -14.74 -1.88 0.29
CA ARG A 8 -14.07 -0.81 -0.46
C ARG A 8 -13.31 -1.36 -1.66
N VAL A 9 -12.66 -2.51 -1.53
CA VAL A 9 -12.00 -3.20 -2.65
C VAL A 9 -13.03 -3.63 -3.71
N ASP A 10 -14.14 -4.26 -3.32
CA ASP A 10 -15.21 -4.63 -4.26
C ASP A 10 -15.78 -3.39 -4.98
N TYR A 11 -15.95 -2.27 -4.27
CA TYR A 11 -16.37 -1.02 -4.91
C TYR A 11 -15.34 -0.49 -5.92
N ALA A 12 -14.05 -0.56 -5.61
CA ALA A 12 -12.99 -0.12 -6.50
C ALA A 12 -12.91 -1.00 -7.77
N LEU A 13 -13.05 -2.32 -7.63
CA LEU A 13 -13.04 -3.25 -8.75
C LEU A 13 -14.33 -3.17 -9.59
N ASN A 14 -15.47 -2.91 -8.95
CA ASN A 14 -16.79 -3.01 -9.58
C ASN A 14 -17.66 -1.75 -9.41
N THR A 15 -17.10 -0.55 -9.59
CA THR A 15 -17.84 0.72 -9.37
C THR A 15 -19.15 0.78 -10.16
N ASN A 16 -19.18 0.26 -11.39
CA ASN A 16 -20.39 0.22 -12.22
C ASN A 16 -21.54 -0.56 -11.57
N LYS A 17 -21.24 -1.65 -10.86
CA LYS A 17 -22.25 -2.46 -10.14
C LYS A 17 -22.92 -1.63 -9.04
N PHE A 18 -22.13 -0.85 -8.29
CA PHE A 18 -22.64 0.02 -7.25
C PHE A 18 -23.37 1.24 -7.83
N ALA A 19 -22.88 1.81 -8.93
CA ALA A 19 -23.53 2.91 -9.62
C ALA A 19 -24.91 2.53 -10.18
N LYS A 20 -25.06 1.30 -10.70
CA LYS A 20 -26.36 0.76 -11.14
C LYS A 20 -27.40 0.72 -10.03
N SER A 21 -27.01 0.49 -8.78
CA SER A 21 -27.93 0.48 -7.64
C SER A 21 -27.96 1.81 -6.87
N CYS A 22 -27.35 2.88 -7.37
CA CYS A 22 -27.32 4.18 -6.71
C CYS A 22 -28.73 4.77 -6.55
N ILE A 23 -29.07 5.25 -5.34
CA ILE A 23 -30.35 5.94 -5.08
C ILE A 23 -30.33 7.41 -5.51
N ASN A 24 -29.13 8.02 -5.60
CA ASN A 24 -28.95 9.43 -5.91
C ASN A 24 -28.80 9.70 -7.42
N LYS A 25 -29.31 8.81 -8.28
CA LYS A 25 -29.21 8.95 -9.76
C LYS A 25 -29.85 10.25 -10.26
N ALA A 26 -30.95 10.67 -9.62
CA ALA A 26 -31.65 11.92 -9.94
C ALA A 26 -30.87 13.19 -9.54
N LYS A 27 -29.74 13.06 -8.82
CA LYS A 27 -28.92 14.18 -8.34
C LYS A 27 -27.49 14.09 -8.90
N PRO A 28 -27.28 14.33 -10.22
CA PRO A 28 -25.98 14.19 -10.88
C PRO A 28 -24.91 15.12 -10.30
N LYS A 29 -25.31 16.29 -9.77
CA LYS A 29 -24.41 17.25 -9.10
C LYS A 29 -23.63 16.64 -7.92
N LEU A 30 -24.14 15.58 -7.29
CA LEU A 30 -23.51 14.92 -6.15
C LEU A 30 -22.36 13.97 -6.51
N LYS A 31 -22.19 13.62 -7.80
CA LYS A 31 -21.16 12.68 -8.28
C LYS A 31 -21.06 11.41 -7.40
N CYS A 32 -22.21 10.87 -7.00
CA CYS A 32 -22.28 9.82 -5.98
C CYS A 32 -21.68 8.48 -6.46
N ASN A 33 -21.88 8.11 -7.73
CA ASN A 33 -21.31 6.91 -8.36
C ASN A 33 -21.50 5.61 -7.57
N GLY A 34 -22.60 5.47 -6.83
CA GLY A 34 -22.87 4.26 -6.03
C GLY A 34 -22.19 4.21 -4.66
N LYS A 35 -21.46 5.27 -4.24
CA LYS A 35 -20.85 5.37 -2.89
C LYS A 35 -21.87 5.20 -1.77
N CYS A 36 -23.11 5.65 -1.98
CA CYS A 36 -24.21 5.46 -1.02
C CYS A 36 -24.45 3.97 -0.70
N GLN A 37 -24.39 3.10 -1.71
CA GLN A 37 -24.59 1.66 -1.54
C GLN A 37 -23.38 0.99 -0.89
N MET A 38 -22.16 1.45 -1.20
CA MET A 38 -20.94 0.98 -0.53
C MET A 38 -21.00 1.25 0.97
N ILE A 39 -21.32 2.50 1.36
CA ILE A 39 -21.42 2.90 2.78
C ILE A 39 -22.54 2.11 3.47
N LYS A 40 -23.67 1.90 2.79
CA LYS A 40 -24.77 1.09 3.34
C LYS A 40 -24.32 -0.34 3.67
N LYS A 41 -23.65 -1.02 2.74
CA LYS A 41 -23.13 -2.38 2.97
C LYS A 41 -22.15 -2.44 4.15
N ILE A 42 -21.26 -1.45 4.28
CA ILE A 42 -20.31 -1.38 5.39
C ILE A 42 -21.08 -1.31 6.72
N LYS A 43 -22.05 -0.40 6.83
CA LYS A 43 -22.87 -0.26 8.05
C LYS A 43 -23.68 -1.51 8.37
N ASP A 44 -24.25 -2.17 7.35
CA ASP A 44 -25.02 -3.39 7.55
C ASP A 44 -24.12 -4.55 8.04
N GLN A 45 -22.85 -4.60 7.63
CA GLN A 45 -21.88 -5.57 8.15
C GLN A 45 -21.43 -5.23 9.57
N GLU A 46 -21.14 -3.96 9.86
CA GLU A 46 -20.76 -3.50 11.20
C GLU A 46 -21.84 -3.84 12.24
N LYS A 47 -23.12 -3.61 11.92
CA LYS A 47 -24.24 -3.98 12.80
C LYS A 47 -24.31 -5.49 13.07
N LYS A 48 -24.14 -6.32 12.03
CA LYS A 48 -24.13 -7.79 12.18
C LYS A 48 -22.96 -8.27 13.02
N GLU A 49 -21.80 -7.63 12.90
CA GLU A 49 -20.64 -7.92 13.75
C GLU A 49 -20.87 -7.52 15.20
N GLU A 50 -21.48 -6.36 15.45
CA GLU A 50 -21.87 -5.94 16.80
C GLU A 50 -22.86 -6.92 17.45
N GLU A 51 -23.91 -7.32 16.73
CA GLU A 51 -24.89 -8.30 17.19
C GLU A 51 -24.25 -9.68 17.47
N ASN A 52 -23.34 -10.14 16.60
CA ASN A 52 -22.62 -11.40 16.82
C ASN A 52 -21.62 -11.32 17.98
N ASN A 53 -20.94 -10.18 18.15
CA ASN A 53 -20.02 -9.96 19.27
C ASN A 53 -20.76 -9.92 20.61
N GLN A 54 -21.98 -9.36 20.66
CA GLN A 54 -22.82 -9.40 21.85
C GLN A 54 -23.21 -10.84 22.22
N LYS A 55 -23.55 -11.69 21.25
CA LYS A 55 -23.83 -13.12 21.47
C LYS A 55 -22.58 -13.94 21.88
N ASN A 56 -21.41 -13.57 21.39
CA ASN A 56 -20.15 -14.28 21.67
C ASN A 56 -19.45 -13.85 22.98
N LYS A 57 -19.89 -12.77 23.63
CA LYS A 57 -19.31 -12.31 24.92
C LYS A 57 -19.52 -13.30 26.07
N GLU A 58 -20.49 -14.21 25.98
CA GLU A 58 -20.69 -15.24 26.99
C GLU A 58 -19.67 -16.39 26.92
N ASN A 59 -18.91 -16.56 25.83
CA ASN A 59 -18.19 -17.83 25.57
C ASN A 59 -16.72 -17.77 25.13
N ASN A 60 -15.98 -16.65 25.20
CA ASN A 60 -14.67 -16.61 24.54
C ASN A 60 -13.51 -16.06 25.38
N LEU A 61 -12.79 -16.98 26.04
CA LEU A 61 -11.36 -16.83 26.32
C LEU A 61 -10.60 -17.01 24.99
N LEU A 62 -10.44 -15.94 24.22
CA LEU A 62 -9.68 -15.98 22.98
C LEU A 62 -8.17 -15.83 23.29
N VAL A 63 -7.40 -16.92 23.17
CA VAL A 63 -5.94 -16.82 23.16
C VAL A 63 -5.51 -16.27 21.80
N LEU A 64 -5.37 -14.94 21.75
CA LEU A 64 -5.05 -14.17 20.54
C LEU A 64 -3.59 -14.30 20.08
N SER A 65 -2.71 -14.89 20.89
CA SER A 65 -1.28 -15.02 20.57
C SER A 65 -0.66 -16.21 21.30
N SER A 66 -0.07 -17.14 20.54
CA SER A 66 0.79 -18.21 21.06
C SER A 66 2.25 -17.87 20.76
N LYS A 67 3.15 -18.12 21.72
CA LYS A 67 4.61 -17.92 21.55
C LYS A 67 5.21 -18.72 20.38
N SER A 68 4.47 -19.68 19.83
CA SER A 68 4.86 -20.48 18.66
C SER A 68 4.89 -19.71 17.33
N PHE A 69 4.35 -18.48 17.26
CA PHE A 69 4.19 -17.75 15.99
C PHE A 69 5.40 -16.89 15.57
N PHE A 70 6.45 -16.83 16.40
CA PHE A 70 7.65 -16.07 16.07
C PHE A 70 8.64 -16.98 15.33
N TYR A 71 8.81 -16.74 14.03
CA TYR A 71 9.94 -17.30 13.30
C TYR A 71 11.25 -16.75 13.89
N LEU A 72 12.15 -17.64 14.30
CA LEU A 72 13.54 -17.29 14.56
C LEU A 72 14.17 -16.91 13.22
N LEU A 73 14.30 -15.61 12.97
CA LEU A 73 15.14 -15.11 11.89
C LEU A 73 16.58 -15.45 12.25
N GLU A 74 17.14 -16.43 11.55
CA GLU A 74 18.56 -16.72 11.63
C GLU A 74 19.31 -15.45 11.22
N LYS A 75 20.24 -15.00 12.08
CA LYS A 75 20.95 -13.74 11.88
C LYS A 75 21.72 -13.81 10.56
N VAL A 76 21.31 -13.01 9.58
CA VAL A 76 22.08 -12.81 8.35
C VAL A 76 23.41 -12.17 8.73
N THR A 77 24.49 -12.95 8.68
CA THR A 77 25.85 -12.43 8.84
C THR A 77 26.32 -11.89 7.50
N PHE A 78 26.52 -10.58 7.41
CA PHE A 78 27.23 -9.98 6.29
C PHE A 78 28.71 -10.34 6.39
N SER A 79 29.23 -11.15 5.46
CA SER A 79 30.67 -11.30 5.31
C SER A 79 31.26 -9.95 4.88
N SER A 80 32.23 -9.45 5.63
CA SER A 80 32.92 -8.19 5.34
C SER A 80 33.44 -8.20 3.89
N PHE A 81 33.05 -7.20 3.10
CA PHE A 81 33.53 -7.05 1.73
C PHE A 81 35.06 -6.90 1.77
N SER A 82 35.77 -7.75 1.02
CA SER A 82 37.22 -7.60 0.83
C SER A 82 37.50 -6.20 0.27
N LYS A 83 38.42 -5.46 0.90
CA LYS A 83 38.83 -4.11 0.48
C LYS A 83 39.05 -4.08 -1.04
N ALA A 84 38.36 -3.20 -1.75
CA ALA A 84 38.55 -3.03 -3.19
C ALA A 84 40.02 -2.68 -3.47
N LYS A 85 40.67 -3.43 -4.34
CA LYS A 85 42.02 -3.11 -4.82
C LYS A 85 41.90 -2.00 -5.85
N PHE A 86 42.15 -0.77 -5.43
CA PHE A 86 42.31 0.35 -6.35
C PHE A 86 43.71 0.28 -6.96
N TYR A 87 43.78 0.16 -8.28
CA TYR A 87 45.01 0.38 -9.03
C TYR A 87 45.09 1.87 -9.37
N ASN A 88 46.17 2.53 -8.95
CA ASN A 88 46.44 3.91 -9.36
C ASN A 88 46.80 3.88 -10.85
N ILE A 89 45.88 4.33 -11.70
CA ILE A 89 46.17 4.58 -13.11
C ILE A 89 47.02 5.85 -13.16
N SER A 90 48.35 5.70 -13.08
CA SER A 90 49.29 6.76 -13.38
C SER A 90 49.49 6.83 -14.90
N SER A 91 48.44 7.21 -15.63
CA SER A 91 48.61 7.74 -16.98
C SER A 91 48.49 9.26 -16.88
N PRO A 92 49.44 10.05 -17.42
CA PRO A 92 49.22 11.48 -17.50
C PRO A 92 47.94 11.70 -18.31
N LEU A 93 46.96 12.37 -17.71
CA LEU A 93 45.81 12.89 -18.43
C LEU A 93 46.38 13.85 -19.47
N SER A 94 46.45 13.43 -20.73
CA SER A 94 46.65 14.35 -21.82
C SER A 94 45.50 15.34 -21.75
N ASP A 95 45.81 16.59 -21.44
CA ASP A 95 44.86 17.69 -21.37
C ASP A 95 44.36 17.96 -22.79
N ILE A 96 43.29 17.28 -23.20
CA ILE A 96 42.67 17.47 -24.51
C ILE A 96 41.81 18.73 -24.42
N SER A 97 42.47 19.89 -24.60
CA SER A 97 41.77 21.16 -24.79
C SER A 97 41.19 21.21 -26.21
N TYR A 98 39.88 21.03 -26.32
CA TYR A 98 39.15 21.22 -27.57
C TYR A 98 38.96 22.71 -27.84
N SER A 99 39.38 23.18 -29.01
CA SER A 99 39.32 24.59 -29.42
C SER A 99 37.89 25.15 -29.63
N PHE A 100 36.87 24.31 -29.44
CA PHE A 100 35.47 24.65 -29.70
C PHE A 100 34.80 25.48 -28.60
N PHE A 101 35.38 25.52 -27.39
CA PHE A 101 34.86 26.35 -26.29
C PHE A 101 35.70 27.61 -26.09
N HIS A 102 35.50 28.59 -26.96
CA HIS A 102 35.94 29.96 -26.71
C HIS A 102 34.73 30.90 -26.76
N PRO A 103 34.64 31.89 -25.87
CA PRO A 103 33.53 32.84 -25.87
C PRO A 103 33.50 33.63 -27.18
N PRO A 104 32.31 34.11 -27.62
CA PRO A 104 32.19 34.87 -28.86
C PRO A 104 33.06 36.11 -28.79
N LYS A 105 33.88 36.33 -29.82
CA LYS A 105 34.62 37.58 -29.95
C LYS A 105 33.64 38.66 -30.42
N VAL A 106 33.62 39.77 -29.68
CA VAL A 106 32.92 41.01 -30.04
C VAL A 106 33.40 41.56 -31.37
#